data_AF-A0A927RXN7-F1
#
_entry.id   AF-A0A927RXN7-F1
#
_cell.length_a   1.000
_cell.length_b   1.000
_cell.length_c   1.000
_cell.angle_alpha   90.00
_cell.angle_beta   90.00
_cell.angle_gamma   90.00
#
_symmetry.space_group_name_H-M   'P 1'
#
loop_
_entity.id
_entity.type
_entity.pdbx_description
1 polymer ?
#
loop_
_entity_poly.entity_id
_entity_poly.type
_entity_poly.pdbx_seq_one_letter_code
_entity_poly.pdbx_strand_id
1 'polypeptide(L)'
;MTKEDYIKIINKEFDGIRKEALLKQVENFYTLESKKLYNQKYKVGDFVKLKKDTFLHGLGSKVSYEVFDLLAEKGLINKDFELGASSHKIHHAVSLWHIMKDIRLADYIVNYSGMEVMIDNKEYKVVPYGKLDEFVEKMRKYPHWSWKAESSMEIRFMPSLAKENNQIAFIFNGRDKVCKDLTYYNLNDERISYDIAKGFMKFSTEERAQSWIENRRQGPDTRIAYIIFGLPKNMIEGVLVGRKFEKNKKILKHIKEKLPNVYICNLDGKVIVA
;
A
#
# COMPACT_ATOMS: atom_id res chain seq x y z
N MET A 1 -18.76 -11.95 2.45
CA MET A 1 -19.73 -10.90 2.74
C MET A 1 -20.08 -10.21 1.44
N THR A 2 -21.36 -9.92 1.25
CA THR A 2 -21.87 -9.16 0.11
C THR A 2 -21.85 -7.66 0.41
N LYS A 3 -22.21 -6.83 -0.58
CA LYS A 3 -22.40 -5.39 -0.41
C LYS A 3 -23.39 -5.09 0.71
N GLU A 4 -24.51 -5.80 0.73
CA GLU A 4 -25.59 -5.64 1.70
C GLU A 4 -25.14 -6.00 3.12
N ASP A 5 -24.27 -6.99 3.28
CA ASP A 5 -23.69 -7.34 4.59
C ASP A 5 -22.87 -6.16 5.14
N TYR A 6 -22.00 -5.56 4.33
CA TYR A 6 -21.21 -4.40 4.74
C TYR A 6 -22.10 -3.19 5.06
N ILE A 7 -23.13 -2.92 4.25
CA ILE A 7 -24.08 -1.84 4.50
C ILE A 7 -24.80 -2.05 5.85
N LYS A 8 -25.20 -3.28 6.19
CA LYS A 8 -25.82 -3.59 7.48
C LYS A 8 -24.89 -3.31 8.65
N ILE A 9 -23.62 -3.73 8.56
CA ILE A 9 -22.60 -3.46 9.60
C ILE A 9 -22.40 -1.96 9.75
N ILE A 10 -22.21 -1.24 8.64
CA ILE A 10 -22.01 0.21 8.67
C ILE A 10 -23.20 0.92 9.31
N ASN A 11 -24.42 0.53 8.96
CA ASN A 11 -25.62 1.12 9.52
C ASN A 11 -25.81 0.86 11.02
N LYS A 12 -25.28 -0.27 11.52
CA LYS A 12 -25.36 -0.68 12.92
C LYS A 12 -24.28 -0.04 13.79
N GLU A 13 -23.07 0.13 13.26
CA GLU A 13 -21.88 0.45 14.06
C GLU A 13 -21.39 1.90 13.91
N PHE A 14 -21.87 2.63 12.91
CA PHE A 14 -21.39 3.97 12.59
C PHE A 14 -22.52 4.98 12.44
N ASP A 15 -22.21 6.21 12.84
CA ASP A 15 -23.09 7.37 12.73
C ASP A 15 -22.36 8.59 12.12
N GLY A 16 -23.16 9.59 11.71
CA GLY A 16 -22.69 10.86 11.17
C GLY A 16 -21.76 10.72 9.97
N ILE A 17 -20.75 11.59 9.90
CA ILE A 17 -19.86 11.73 8.74
C ILE A 17 -19.06 10.45 8.43
N ARG A 18 -18.75 9.62 9.45
CA ARG A 18 -18.06 8.34 9.28
C ARG A 18 -18.94 7.36 8.50
N LYS A 19 -20.20 7.25 8.90
CA LYS A 19 -21.20 6.39 8.25
C LYS A 19 -21.40 6.80 6.79
N GLU A 20 -21.58 8.10 6.55
CA GLU A 20 -21.77 8.64 5.20
C GLU A 20 -20.58 8.35 4.29
N ALA A 21 -19.35 8.59 4.78
CA ALA A 21 -18.13 8.28 4.04
C ALA A 21 -18.00 6.78 3.74
N LEU A 22 -18.31 5.91 4.70
CA LEU A 22 -18.24 4.46 4.54
C LEU A 22 -19.28 3.93 3.54
N LEU A 23 -20.54 4.36 3.66
CA LEU A 23 -21.59 3.95 2.71
C LEU A 23 -21.25 4.36 1.29
N LYS A 24 -20.73 5.58 1.09
CA LYS A 24 -20.27 6.04 -0.21
C LYS A 24 -19.06 5.25 -0.72
N GLN A 25 -18.13 4.88 0.15
CA GLN A 25 -16.98 4.05 -0.23
C GLN A 25 -17.39 2.63 -0.63
N VAL A 26 -18.34 2.02 0.08
CA VAL A 26 -18.91 0.73 -0.31
C VAL A 26 -19.57 0.83 -1.70
N GLU A 27 -20.37 1.88 -1.94
CA GLU A 27 -20.96 2.11 -3.26
C GLU A 27 -19.89 2.24 -4.36
N ASN A 28 -18.89 3.09 -4.12
CA ASN A 28 -17.79 3.31 -5.05
C ASN A 28 -17.01 2.02 -5.33
N PHE A 29 -16.77 1.18 -4.32
CA PHE A 29 -16.06 -0.08 -4.44
C PHE A 29 -16.78 -1.03 -5.39
N TYR A 30 -18.07 -1.31 -5.12
CA TYR A 30 -18.83 -2.27 -5.93
C TYR A 30 -19.17 -1.71 -7.32
N THR A 31 -19.40 -0.39 -7.42
CA THR A 31 -19.51 0.27 -8.72
C THR A 31 -18.23 0.11 -9.52
N LEU A 32 -17.06 0.32 -8.91
CA LEU A 32 -15.78 0.16 -9.60
C LEU A 32 -15.49 -1.29 -9.94
N GLU A 33 -15.79 -2.24 -9.06
CA GLU A 33 -15.60 -3.68 -9.29
C GLU A 33 -16.30 -4.17 -10.57
N SER A 34 -17.48 -3.62 -10.86
CA SER A 34 -18.26 -3.93 -12.08
C SER A 34 -17.67 -3.35 -13.38
N LYS A 35 -16.70 -2.43 -13.29
CA LYS A 35 -16.12 -1.73 -14.44
C LYS A 35 -14.88 -2.45 -14.99
N LYS A 36 -14.69 -2.31 -16.29
CA LYS A 36 -13.43 -2.69 -16.94
C LYS A 36 -12.43 -1.55 -16.80
N LEU A 37 -11.26 -1.85 -16.23
CA LEU A 37 -10.15 -0.91 -16.12
C LEU A 37 -9.17 -1.09 -17.26
N TYR A 38 -8.54 0.01 -17.68
CA TYR A 38 -7.41 -0.07 -18.58
C TYR A 38 -6.17 -0.53 -17.82
N ASN A 39 -5.67 -1.72 -18.14
CA ASN A 39 -4.40 -2.22 -17.61
C ASN A 39 -3.28 -2.02 -18.62
N GLN A 40 -2.12 -1.61 -18.13
CA GLN A 40 -0.94 -1.51 -18.97
C GLN A 40 -0.50 -2.91 -19.40
N LYS A 41 -0.39 -3.12 -20.70
CA LYS A 41 0.10 -4.37 -21.27
C LYS A 41 1.62 -4.36 -21.28
N TYR A 42 2.22 -5.40 -20.72
CA TYR A 42 3.65 -5.66 -20.75
C TYR A 42 3.91 -7.01 -21.42
N LYS A 43 5.09 -7.15 -22.03
CA LYS A 43 5.65 -8.41 -22.47
C LYS A 43 6.68 -8.91 -21.46
N VAL A 44 6.94 -10.22 -21.48
CA VAL A 44 8.05 -10.80 -20.70
C VAL A 44 9.35 -10.12 -21.11
N GLY A 45 10.14 -9.69 -20.12
CA GLY A 45 11.38 -8.94 -20.29
C GLY A 45 11.23 -7.42 -20.18
N ASP A 46 10.02 -6.87 -20.30
CA ASP A 46 9.80 -5.43 -20.18
C ASP A 46 10.08 -4.93 -18.76
N PHE A 47 10.54 -3.69 -18.66
CA PHE A 47 10.69 -3.01 -17.37
C PHE A 47 9.38 -2.32 -16.96
N VAL A 48 8.92 -2.61 -15.76
CA VAL A 48 7.71 -2.04 -15.19
C VAL A 48 7.95 -0.58 -14.78
N LYS A 49 7.07 0.30 -15.23
CA LYS A 49 7.00 1.70 -14.79
C LYS A 49 5.79 1.88 -13.87
N LEU A 50 6.07 2.29 -12.64
CA LEU A 50 5.04 2.74 -11.70
C LEU A 50 4.71 4.19 -12.03
N LYS A 51 3.47 4.44 -12.41
CA LYS A 51 3.00 5.79 -12.72
C LYS A 51 2.48 6.44 -11.44
N LYS A 52 2.45 7.79 -11.42
CA LYS A 52 1.78 8.51 -10.33
C LYS A 52 0.37 7.94 -10.12
N ASP A 53 -0.04 7.75 -8.87
CA ASP A 53 -1.29 7.14 -8.43
C ASP A 53 -1.41 5.62 -8.60
N THR A 54 -0.30 4.92 -8.85
CA THR A 54 -0.23 3.47 -8.58
C THR A 54 -0.16 3.23 -7.07
N PHE A 55 -0.78 2.15 -6.59
CA PHE A 55 -0.67 1.72 -5.19
C PHE A 55 0.01 0.35 -5.08
N LEU A 56 0.79 0.14 -4.02
CA LEU A 56 1.43 -1.14 -3.72
C LEU A 56 0.98 -1.66 -2.37
N HIS A 57 0.73 -2.97 -2.28
CA HIS A 57 0.37 -3.63 -1.03
C HIS A 57 1.10 -4.98 -0.90
N GLY A 58 1.96 -5.10 0.10
CA GLY A 58 2.62 -6.35 0.41
C GLY A 58 1.75 -7.27 1.26
N LEU A 59 1.80 -8.58 0.99
CA LEU A 59 0.99 -9.57 1.73
C LEU A 59 1.68 -10.08 3.00
N GLY A 60 2.85 -9.53 3.35
CA GLY A 60 3.63 -9.93 4.51
C GLY A 60 4.27 -11.32 4.38
N SER A 61 4.88 -11.77 5.48
CA SER A 61 5.80 -12.93 5.48
C SER A 61 5.12 -14.27 5.74
N LYS A 62 3.84 -14.25 6.12
CA LYS A 62 3.03 -15.44 6.42
C LYS A 62 1.88 -15.60 5.42
N VAL A 63 2.07 -15.17 4.18
CA VAL A 63 1.05 -15.32 3.15
C VAL A 63 0.92 -16.81 2.78
N SER A 64 -0.25 -17.39 3.03
CA SER A 64 -0.62 -18.71 2.53
C SER A 64 -1.33 -18.58 1.18
N TYR A 65 -1.51 -19.71 0.48
CA TYR A 65 -2.28 -19.69 -0.77
C TYR A 65 -3.73 -19.25 -0.53
N GLU A 66 -4.33 -19.63 0.60
CA GLU A 66 -5.71 -19.25 0.94
C GLU A 66 -5.85 -17.74 1.11
N VAL A 67 -4.87 -17.10 1.77
CA VAL A 67 -4.86 -15.64 1.92
C VAL A 67 -4.68 -14.96 0.58
N PHE A 68 -3.76 -15.44 -0.26
CA PHE A 68 -3.58 -14.90 -1.60
C PHE A 68 -4.85 -15.04 -2.46
N ASP A 69 -5.45 -16.23 -2.48
CA ASP A 69 -6.65 -16.56 -3.25
C ASP A 69 -7.82 -15.66 -2.86
N LEU A 70 -8.04 -15.50 -1.55
CA LEU A 70 -9.09 -14.63 -1.03
C LEU A 70 -8.93 -13.18 -1.52
N LEU A 71 -7.72 -12.64 -1.48
CA LEU A 71 -7.45 -11.26 -1.90
C LEU A 71 -7.44 -11.11 -3.43
N ALA A 72 -7.02 -12.14 -4.17
CA ALA A 72 -7.14 -12.16 -5.63
C ALA A 72 -8.61 -12.21 -6.07
N GLU A 73 -9.48 -12.86 -5.30
CA GLU A 73 -10.91 -13.00 -5.58
C GLU A 73 -11.73 -11.77 -5.18
N LYS A 74 -11.38 -11.10 -4.07
CA LYS A 74 -12.17 -10.01 -3.49
C LYS A 74 -11.52 -8.64 -3.57
N GLY A 75 -10.22 -8.57 -3.84
CA GLY A 75 -9.41 -7.38 -3.63
C GLY A 75 -9.01 -7.23 -2.16
N LEU A 76 -8.70 -6.00 -1.76
CA LEU A 76 -8.35 -5.65 -0.38
C LEU A 76 -9.56 -5.01 0.28
N ILE A 77 -10.10 -5.62 1.33
CA ILE A 77 -11.08 -5.00 2.23
C ILE A 77 -10.45 -5.03 3.62
N ASN A 78 -10.57 -3.93 4.37
CA ASN A 78 -10.03 -3.88 5.73
C ASN A 78 -10.73 -4.93 6.62
N LYS A 79 -9.94 -5.67 7.40
CA LYS A 79 -10.46 -6.78 8.21
C LYS A 79 -11.28 -6.34 9.42
N ASP A 80 -11.26 -5.07 9.79
CA ASP A 80 -12.03 -4.55 10.92
C ASP A 80 -13.55 -4.76 10.72
N PHE A 81 -14.04 -4.82 9.48
CA PHE A 81 -15.45 -5.15 9.20
C PHE A 81 -15.83 -6.61 9.50
N GLU A 82 -14.85 -7.51 9.60
CA GLU A 82 -15.07 -8.94 9.88
C GLU A 82 -14.66 -9.32 11.31
N LEU A 83 -13.57 -8.73 11.81
CA LEU A 83 -12.94 -9.09 13.07
C LEU A 83 -13.17 -8.06 14.19
N GLY A 84 -13.85 -6.95 13.87
CA GLY A 84 -13.93 -5.78 14.73
C GLY A 84 -12.67 -4.93 14.68
N ALA A 85 -12.74 -3.73 15.25
CA ALA A 85 -11.67 -2.75 15.24
C ALA A 85 -10.36 -3.30 15.81
N SER A 86 -9.32 -3.39 14.98
CA SER A 86 -7.98 -3.85 15.36
C SER A 86 -7.29 -2.96 16.42
N SER A 87 -6.14 -3.38 16.97
CA SER A 87 -5.35 -2.51 17.88
C SER A 87 -4.56 -1.41 17.14
N HIS A 88 -4.69 -1.33 15.81
CA HIS A 88 -3.99 -0.35 14.99
C HIS A 88 -4.56 1.05 15.15
N LYS A 89 -3.73 2.07 14.87
CA LYS A 89 -4.10 3.49 15.03
C LYS A 89 -5.16 3.94 14.01
N ILE A 90 -5.16 3.33 12.83
CA ILE A 90 -6.08 3.62 11.73
C ILE A 90 -6.98 2.42 11.55
N HIS A 91 -8.29 2.65 11.56
CA HIS A 91 -9.32 1.62 11.49
C HIS A 91 -10.10 1.68 10.19
N HIS A 92 -10.65 0.54 9.79
CA HIS A 92 -11.56 0.41 8.63
C HIS A 92 -10.97 0.96 7.32
N ALA A 93 -9.65 1.11 7.23
CA ALA A 93 -8.94 1.61 6.06
C ALA A 93 -7.75 0.70 5.73
N VAL A 94 -7.54 0.41 4.44
CA VAL A 94 -6.39 -0.37 3.98
C VAL A 94 -5.18 0.54 3.81
N SER A 95 -4.03 0.10 4.32
CA SER A 95 -2.75 0.83 4.20
C SER A 95 -2.00 0.37 2.95
N LEU A 96 -1.56 1.33 2.15
CA LEU A 96 -0.94 1.10 0.83
C LEU A 96 0.24 2.05 0.64
N TRP A 97 1.25 1.66 -0.13
CA TRP A 97 2.23 2.62 -0.63
C TRP A 97 1.67 3.33 -1.85
N HIS A 98 1.64 4.66 -1.83
CA HIS A 98 1.15 5.51 -2.92
C HIS A 98 2.31 6.08 -3.71
N ILE A 99 2.33 5.77 -5.01
CA ILE A 99 3.34 6.29 -5.93
C ILE A 99 3.02 7.76 -6.26
N MET A 100 3.77 8.67 -5.65
CA MET A 100 3.55 10.12 -5.78
C MET A 100 4.04 10.71 -7.10
N LYS A 101 4.98 10.03 -7.77
CA LYS A 101 5.55 10.43 -9.05
C LYS A 101 5.94 9.20 -9.86
N ASP A 102 5.94 9.36 -11.19
CA ASP A 102 6.44 8.33 -12.11
C ASP A 102 7.84 7.85 -11.71
N ILE A 103 8.02 6.53 -11.59
CA ILE A 103 9.27 5.89 -11.22
C ILE A 103 9.37 4.49 -11.85
N ARG A 104 10.58 4.00 -12.16
CA ARG A 104 10.73 2.58 -12.53
C ARG A 104 10.57 1.72 -11.29
N LEU A 105 9.93 0.55 -11.43
CA LEU A 105 9.78 -0.37 -10.30
C LEU A 105 11.14 -0.78 -9.70
N ALA A 106 12.15 -1.00 -10.55
CA ALA A 106 13.53 -1.27 -10.11
C ALA A 106 14.08 -0.15 -9.22
N ASP A 107 13.94 1.11 -9.64
CA ASP A 107 14.40 2.28 -8.88
C ASP A 107 13.65 2.40 -7.54
N TYR A 108 12.33 2.16 -7.54
CA TYR A 108 11.53 2.13 -6.32
C TYR A 108 12.03 1.05 -5.34
N ILE A 109 12.26 -0.17 -5.84
CA ILE A 109 12.73 -1.29 -5.02
C ILE A 109 14.10 -1.01 -4.42
N VAL A 110 15.04 -0.44 -5.20
CA VAL A 110 16.37 -0.05 -4.69
C VAL A 110 16.24 1.03 -3.61
N ASN A 111 15.45 2.07 -3.86
CA ASN A 111 15.27 3.17 -2.91
C ASN A 111 14.67 2.71 -1.59
N TYR A 112 13.68 1.81 -1.64
CA TYR A 112 12.88 1.43 -0.47
C TYR A 112 13.18 0.04 0.09
N SER A 113 14.23 -0.63 -0.41
CA SER A 113 14.81 -1.82 0.25
C SER A 113 15.99 -1.47 1.16
N GLY A 114 16.20 -0.19 1.50
CA GLY A 114 17.28 0.26 2.39
C GLY A 114 16.81 0.72 3.78
N MET A 115 17.22 1.91 4.18
CA MET A 115 16.96 2.46 5.51
C MET A 115 16.20 3.79 5.45
N GLU A 116 15.38 4.03 6.45
CA GLU A 116 14.85 5.35 6.78
C GLU A 116 15.71 5.94 7.91
N VAL A 117 16.22 7.15 7.70
CA VAL A 117 17.10 7.84 8.62
C VAL A 117 16.42 9.09 9.15
N MET A 118 16.53 9.28 10.46
CA MET A 118 16.10 10.49 11.16
C MET A 118 17.33 11.19 11.72
N ILE A 119 17.52 12.46 11.36
CA ILE A 119 18.62 13.33 11.83
C ILE A 119 18.02 14.39 12.75
N ASP A 120 18.58 14.50 13.96
CA ASP A 120 18.20 15.47 15.00
C ASP A 120 16.69 15.52 15.30
N ASN A 121 15.99 14.41 15.11
CA ASN A 121 14.53 14.29 15.20
C ASN A 121 13.73 15.29 14.34
N LYS A 122 14.35 15.80 13.27
CA LYS A 122 13.79 16.86 12.41
C LYS A 122 13.77 16.48 10.94
N GLU A 123 14.87 15.93 10.45
CA GLU A 123 15.01 15.62 9.03
C GLU A 123 14.87 14.12 8.79
N TYR A 124 14.03 13.76 7.81
CA TYR A 124 13.85 12.39 7.35
C TYR A 124 14.51 12.20 5.99
N LYS A 125 15.29 11.12 5.88
CA LYS A 125 15.95 10.71 4.62
C LYS A 125 15.73 9.24 4.36
N VAL A 126 15.66 8.89 3.08
CA VAL A 126 15.68 7.50 2.62
C VAL A 126 17.07 7.21 2.09
N VAL A 127 17.69 6.15 2.60
CA VAL A 127 18.98 5.65 2.15
C VAL A 127 18.73 4.37 1.34
N PRO A 128 19.06 4.35 0.03
CA PRO A 128 18.82 3.18 -0.80
C PRO A 128 19.54 1.92 -0.31
N TYR A 129 19.07 0.77 -0.80
CA TYR A 129 19.70 -0.52 -0.54
C TYR A 129 21.18 -0.50 -0.92
N GLY A 130 22.04 -1.02 -0.03
CA GLY A 130 23.49 -1.06 -0.22
C GLY A 130 24.20 0.29 -0.06
N LYS A 131 23.51 1.37 0.36
CA LYS A 131 24.09 2.72 0.48
C LYS A 131 24.26 3.22 1.91
N LEU A 132 24.11 2.36 2.91
CA LEU A 132 24.25 2.75 4.31
C LEU A 132 25.67 3.22 4.65
N ASP A 133 26.71 2.53 4.17
CA ASP A 133 28.10 2.88 4.48
C ASP A 133 28.45 4.27 3.93
N GLU A 134 28.07 4.56 2.69
CA GLU A 134 28.23 5.89 2.07
C GLU A 134 27.50 6.98 2.88
N PHE A 135 26.31 6.66 3.41
CA PHE A 135 25.56 7.58 4.26
C PHE A 135 26.29 7.82 5.60
N VAL A 136 26.79 6.78 6.26
CA VAL A 136 27.54 6.89 7.53
C VAL A 136 28.78 7.76 7.35
N GLU A 137 29.55 7.55 6.28
CA GLU A 137 30.73 8.36 5.99
C GLU A 137 30.40 9.83 5.72
N LYS A 138 29.24 10.11 5.11
CA LYS A 138 28.74 11.48 4.97
C LYS A 138 28.38 12.10 6.32
N MET A 139 27.72 11.35 7.21
CA MET A 139 27.31 11.86 8.52
C MET A 139 28.48 12.24 9.41
N ARG A 140 29.63 11.54 9.32
CA ARG A 140 30.87 11.91 10.04
C ARG A 140 31.33 13.36 9.77
N LYS A 141 31.00 13.91 8.61
CA LYS A 141 31.43 15.26 8.16
C LYS A 141 30.34 16.31 8.30
N TYR A 142 29.09 15.89 8.50
CA TYR A 142 27.94 16.79 8.55
C TYR A 142 27.67 17.21 10.00
N PRO A 143 27.45 18.50 10.30
CA PRO A 143 27.08 18.92 11.66
C PRO A 143 25.69 18.39 12.03
N HIS A 144 25.62 17.57 13.08
CA HIS A 144 24.38 17.05 13.65
C HIS A 144 24.64 16.67 15.12
N TRP A 145 23.58 16.62 15.94
CA TRP A 145 23.65 16.13 17.31
C TRP A 145 23.50 14.61 17.39
N SER A 146 22.57 14.05 16.62
CA SER A 146 22.28 12.62 16.59
C SER A 146 21.62 12.20 15.28
N TRP A 147 21.76 10.94 14.91
CA TRP A 147 20.95 10.32 13.87
C TRP A 147 20.67 8.86 14.22
N LYS A 148 19.57 8.33 13.68
CA LYS A 148 19.22 6.91 13.78
C LYS A 148 18.75 6.39 12.43
N ALA A 149 19.04 5.13 12.14
CA ALA A 149 18.59 4.44 10.93
C ALA A 149 17.75 3.21 11.31
N GLU A 150 16.62 3.04 10.64
CA GLU A 150 15.76 1.87 10.77
C GLU A 150 15.48 1.30 9.37
N SER A 151 15.19 -0.01 9.27
CA SER A 151 14.71 -0.56 8.00
C SER A 151 13.44 0.15 7.57
N SER A 152 13.37 0.52 6.28
CA SER A 152 12.18 1.10 5.68
C SER A 152 10.94 0.23 5.96
N MET A 153 9.78 0.86 6.02
CA MET A 153 8.54 0.15 6.26
C MET A 153 8.21 -0.84 5.13
N GLU A 154 8.62 -0.57 3.89
CA GLU A 154 8.46 -1.50 2.76
C GLU A 154 9.08 -2.87 3.05
N ILE A 155 10.30 -2.92 3.62
CA ILE A 155 10.97 -4.19 3.93
C ILE A 155 10.14 -5.05 4.88
N ARG A 156 9.30 -4.44 5.73
CA ARG A 156 8.48 -5.15 6.72
C ARG A 156 7.31 -5.88 6.06
N PHE A 157 6.78 -5.35 4.95
CA PHE A 157 5.53 -5.83 4.37
C PHE A 157 5.63 -6.32 2.91
N MET A 158 6.56 -5.80 2.12
CA MET A 158 6.73 -6.08 0.69
C MET A 158 7.98 -6.93 0.39
N PRO A 159 8.01 -7.61 -0.77
CA PRO A 159 9.25 -8.15 -1.33
C PRO A 159 10.32 -7.06 -1.43
N SER A 160 11.54 -7.36 -0.98
CA SER A 160 12.63 -6.38 -0.91
C SER A 160 13.98 -7.03 -1.16
N LEU A 161 14.99 -6.21 -1.46
CA LEU A 161 16.38 -6.66 -1.60
C LEU A 161 17.05 -6.98 -0.26
N ALA A 162 16.54 -6.42 0.85
CA ALA A 162 17.13 -6.60 2.17
C ALA A 162 16.70 -7.88 2.89
N LYS A 163 15.49 -8.39 2.63
CA LYS A 163 14.95 -9.58 3.29
C LYS A 163 14.08 -10.41 2.35
N GLU A 164 14.22 -11.74 2.47
CA GLU A 164 13.48 -12.72 1.66
C GLU A 164 12.30 -13.36 2.38
N ASN A 165 11.74 -12.72 3.41
CA ASN A 165 10.58 -13.22 4.14
C ASN A 165 9.25 -12.90 3.45
N ASN A 166 9.13 -11.70 2.87
CA ASN A 166 7.97 -11.27 2.10
C ASN A 166 8.19 -11.62 0.63
N GLN A 167 7.23 -12.29 -0.01
CA GLN A 167 7.41 -12.81 -1.36
C GLN A 167 6.35 -12.38 -2.38
N ILE A 168 5.27 -11.73 -1.94
CA ILE A 168 4.20 -11.26 -2.83
C ILE A 168 3.78 -9.85 -2.43
N ALA A 169 3.63 -8.97 -3.42
CA ALA A 169 2.91 -7.72 -3.31
C ALA A 169 2.01 -7.50 -4.54
N PHE A 170 0.86 -6.88 -4.33
CA PHE A 170 -0.02 -6.43 -5.40
C PHE A 170 0.33 -5.01 -5.85
N ILE A 171 0.15 -4.77 -7.15
CA ILE A 171 0.25 -3.47 -7.80
C ILE A 171 -1.15 -3.11 -8.29
N PHE A 172 -1.70 -2.01 -7.77
CA PHE A 172 -3.05 -1.53 -8.08
C PHE A 172 -3.01 -0.29 -8.96
N ASN A 173 -3.86 -0.28 -9.98
CA ASN A 173 -4.09 0.85 -10.87
C ASN A 173 -5.07 1.87 -10.26
N GLY A 174 -4.55 2.89 -9.55
CA GLY A 174 -5.33 4.03 -9.06
C GLY A 174 -5.42 5.23 -10.02
N ARG A 175 -4.97 5.04 -11.25
CA ARG A 175 -4.70 6.13 -12.22
C ARG A 175 -5.88 6.40 -13.11
N ASP A 176 -6.66 5.35 -13.39
CA ASP A 176 -7.86 5.45 -14.22
C ASP A 176 -8.84 6.46 -13.60
N LYS A 177 -9.51 7.24 -14.45
CA LYS A 177 -10.44 8.29 -14.01
C LYS A 177 -11.55 7.71 -13.15
N VAL A 178 -12.00 6.49 -13.47
CA VAL A 178 -13.05 5.79 -12.71
C VAL A 178 -12.61 5.38 -11.31
N CYS A 179 -11.31 5.33 -11.01
CA CYS A 179 -10.77 5.02 -9.69
C CYS A 179 -10.74 6.25 -8.75
N LYS A 180 -10.96 7.47 -9.27
CA LYS A 180 -10.80 8.70 -8.49
C LYS A 180 -11.82 8.86 -7.37
N ASP A 181 -13.05 8.41 -7.58
CA ASP A 181 -14.09 8.49 -6.52
C ASP A 181 -13.77 7.56 -5.34
N LEU A 182 -13.24 6.37 -5.63
CA LEU A 182 -12.79 5.45 -4.58
C LEU A 182 -11.57 6.01 -3.85
N THR A 183 -10.54 6.40 -4.59
CA THR A 183 -9.25 6.85 -4.04
C THR A 183 -9.28 8.24 -3.40
N TYR A 184 -10.35 9.02 -3.62
CA TYR A 184 -10.58 10.31 -2.95
C TYR A 184 -10.55 10.18 -1.42
N TYR A 185 -11.13 9.10 -0.89
CA TYR A 185 -11.20 8.84 0.55
C TYR A 185 -9.91 8.21 1.10
N ASN A 186 -8.77 8.77 0.67
CA ASN A 186 -7.48 8.53 1.29
C ASN A 186 -7.33 9.45 2.50
N LEU A 187 -7.30 8.87 3.72
CA LEU A 187 -7.21 9.66 4.95
C LEU A 187 -5.91 10.49 5.05
N ASN A 188 -4.90 10.16 4.25
CA ASN A 188 -3.67 10.93 4.18
C ASN A 188 -3.70 12.08 3.15
N ASP A 189 -4.75 12.16 2.34
CA ASP A 189 -4.93 13.24 1.36
C ASP A 189 -5.27 14.56 2.04
N GLU A 190 -4.93 15.67 1.37
CA GLU A 190 -5.15 17.00 1.90
C GLU A 190 -6.57 17.51 1.81
N ARG A 191 -7.33 16.94 0.88
CA ARG A 191 -8.74 17.29 0.66
C ARG A 191 -9.65 16.66 1.70
N ILE A 192 -9.16 15.67 2.45
CA ILE A 192 -9.91 15.02 3.52
C ILE A 192 -9.85 15.86 4.79
N SER A 193 -11.02 16.33 5.22
CA SER A 193 -11.18 17.17 6.42
C SER A 193 -10.76 16.44 7.69
N TYR A 194 -10.47 17.24 8.72
CA TYR A 194 -10.14 16.76 10.06
C TYR A 194 -11.21 15.80 10.60
N ASP A 195 -12.49 16.18 10.52
CA ASP A 195 -13.60 15.41 11.09
C ASP A 195 -13.75 14.02 10.44
N ILE A 196 -13.55 13.94 9.12
CA ILE A 196 -13.52 12.66 8.42
C ILE A 196 -12.30 11.87 8.87
N ALA A 197 -11.10 12.47 8.86
CA ALA A 197 -9.86 11.76 9.15
C ALA A 197 -9.80 11.21 10.59
N LYS A 198 -10.05 12.06 11.58
CA LYS A 198 -10.21 11.68 13.00
C LYS A 198 -11.27 10.58 13.15
N GLY A 199 -12.24 10.58 12.24
CA GLY A 199 -13.28 9.59 12.09
C GLY A 199 -12.80 8.13 12.08
N PHE A 200 -11.59 7.89 11.61
CA PHE A 200 -11.07 6.53 11.41
C PHE A 200 -9.87 6.25 12.31
N MET A 201 -9.65 7.07 13.32
CA MET A 201 -8.43 7.04 14.12
C MET A 201 -8.73 6.75 15.58
N LYS A 202 -7.90 5.88 16.16
CA LYS A 202 -7.89 5.60 17.60
C LYS A 202 -6.57 6.07 18.18
N PHE A 203 -6.57 7.33 18.59
CA PHE A 203 -5.50 7.91 19.40
C PHE A 203 -5.89 7.88 20.86
N SER A 204 -4.88 7.79 21.73
CA SER A 204 -5.09 7.84 23.18
C SER A 204 -5.51 9.23 23.67
N THR A 205 -5.25 10.29 22.91
CA THR A 205 -5.64 11.67 23.23
C THR A 205 -5.96 12.47 21.95
N GLU A 206 -6.76 13.53 22.11
CA GLU A 206 -7.13 14.47 21.06
C GLU A 206 -5.89 15.17 20.45
N GLU A 207 -4.94 15.57 21.30
CA GLU A 207 -3.69 16.22 20.89
C GLU A 207 -2.85 15.33 19.97
N ARG A 208 -2.83 14.01 20.23
CA ARG A 208 -2.14 13.05 19.35
C ARG A 208 -2.84 12.90 18.01
N ALA A 209 -4.18 12.96 18.00
CA ALA A 209 -4.93 12.97 16.75
C ALA A 209 -4.65 14.24 15.94
N GLN A 210 -4.68 15.39 16.59
CA GLN A 210 -4.36 16.68 15.99
C GLN A 210 -2.93 16.70 15.43
N SER A 211 -1.95 16.32 16.26
CA SER A 211 -0.54 16.26 15.86
C SER A 211 -0.33 15.30 14.70
N TRP A 212 -0.95 14.10 14.70
CA TRP A 212 -0.84 13.23 13.53
C TRP A 212 -1.46 13.87 12.30
N ILE A 213 -2.63 14.50 12.39
CA ILE A 213 -3.27 15.13 11.22
C ILE A 213 -2.42 16.28 10.65
N GLU A 214 -1.75 17.05 11.50
CA GLU A 214 -0.82 18.11 11.10
C GLU A 214 0.47 17.55 10.48
N ASN A 215 0.93 16.38 10.94
CA ASN A 215 2.21 15.80 10.56
C ASN A 215 2.13 14.58 9.63
N ARG A 216 0.92 14.09 9.27
CA ARG A 216 0.71 12.89 8.44
C ARG A 216 1.32 12.98 7.04
N ARG A 217 1.69 14.20 6.65
CA ARG A 217 2.37 14.55 5.41
C ARG A 217 3.85 14.89 5.62
N GLN A 218 4.46 14.40 6.68
CA GLN A 218 5.88 14.55 6.94
C GLN A 218 6.54 13.19 7.10
N GLY A 219 7.84 13.16 6.80
CA GLY A 219 8.64 11.94 6.92
C GLY A 219 8.11 10.78 6.07
N PRO A 220 8.19 9.53 6.57
CA PRO A 220 7.91 8.36 5.75
C PRO A 220 6.41 8.16 5.46
N ASP A 221 5.53 8.73 6.29
CA ASP A 221 4.07 8.62 6.14
C ASP A 221 3.55 9.33 4.88
N THR A 222 4.31 10.28 4.31
CA THR A 222 3.99 10.96 3.03
C THR A 222 3.72 10.02 1.85
N ARG A 223 4.19 8.78 1.96
CA ARG A 223 4.14 7.77 0.91
C ARG A 223 3.07 6.71 1.18
N ILE A 224 2.32 6.85 2.28
CA ILE A 224 1.24 5.94 2.66
C ILE A 224 -0.10 6.53 2.25
N ALA A 225 -0.93 5.71 1.61
CA ALA A 225 -2.35 5.95 1.49
C ALA A 225 -3.12 5.06 2.47
N TYR A 226 -4.14 5.64 3.10
CA TYR A 226 -5.11 4.94 3.93
C TYR A 226 -6.47 5.05 3.26
N ILE A 227 -6.83 4.08 2.41
CA ILE A 227 -8.10 4.08 1.70
C ILE A 227 -9.16 3.44 2.59
N ILE A 228 -10.19 4.20 2.95
CA ILE A 228 -11.31 3.67 3.74
C ILE A 228 -11.97 2.52 2.97
N PHE A 229 -12.47 1.52 3.70
CA PHE A 229 -13.09 0.31 3.18
C PHE A 229 -12.11 -0.63 2.45
N GLY A 230 -11.66 -0.28 1.23
CA GLY A 230 -10.87 -1.20 0.42
C GLY A 230 -10.63 -0.80 -1.03
N LEU A 231 -9.92 -1.69 -1.75
CA LEU A 231 -9.71 -1.65 -3.20
C LEU A 231 -10.20 -2.95 -3.86
N PRO A 232 -11.06 -2.89 -4.90
CA PRO A 232 -11.57 -4.08 -5.56
C PRO A 232 -10.51 -4.79 -6.40
N LYS A 233 -10.72 -6.08 -6.66
CA LYS A 233 -9.75 -6.95 -7.35
C LYS A 233 -9.39 -6.48 -8.76
N ASN A 234 -10.33 -5.87 -9.48
CA ASN A 234 -10.14 -5.46 -10.87
C ASN A 234 -9.10 -4.34 -10.99
N MET A 235 -8.78 -3.65 -9.89
CA MET A 235 -7.67 -2.70 -9.82
C MET A 235 -6.29 -3.37 -9.79
N ILE A 236 -6.18 -4.65 -9.46
CA ILE A 236 -4.88 -5.36 -9.49
C ILE A 236 -4.42 -5.44 -10.95
N GLU A 237 -3.36 -4.72 -11.28
CA GLU A 237 -2.76 -4.72 -12.62
C GLU A 237 -1.51 -5.60 -12.69
N GLY A 238 -0.83 -5.82 -11.56
CA GLY A 238 0.38 -6.63 -11.50
C GLY A 238 0.67 -7.23 -10.13
N VAL A 239 1.57 -8.20 -10.12
CA VAL A 239 2.08 -8.87 -8.91
C VAL A 239 3.61 -8.75 -8.90
N LEU A 240 4.16 -8.21 -7.82
CA LEU A 240 5.59 -8.23 -7.54
C LEU A 240 5.92 -9.48 -6.72
N VAL A 241 6.89 -10.26 -7.18
CA VAL A 241 7.40 -11.42 -6.45
C VAL A 241 8.85 -11.25 -6.00
N GLY A 242 9.16 -11.82 -4.84
CA GLY A 242 10.53 -11.88 -4.31
C GLY A 242 11.38 -12.97 -4.97
N ARG A 243 12.68 -12.98 -4.65
CA ARG A 243 13.68 -13.90 -5.25
C ARG A 243 13.34 -15.38 -5.13
N LYS A 244 12.68 -15.79 -4.04
CA LYS A 244 12.31 -17.20 -3.86
C LYS A 244 11.20 -17.61 -4.82
N PHE A 245 10.25 -16.71 -5.08
CA PHE A 245 9.07 -17.02 -5.88
C PHE A 245 9.30 -16.77 -7.37
N GLU A 246 10.23 -15.88 -7.74
CA GLU A 246 10.51 -15.56 -9.16
C GLU A 246 10.95 -16.77 -9.99
N LYS A 247 11.54 -17.80 -9.37
CA LYS A 247 11.97 -19.04 -10.04
C LYS A 247 11.01 -20.22 -9.79
N ASN A 248 9.97 -20.04 -8.99
CA ASN A 248 9.06 -21.12 -8.61
C ASN A 248 7.88 -21.22 -9.59
N LYS A 249 8.01 -22.10 -10.58
CA LYS A 249 6.98 -22.30 -11.62
C LYS A 249 5.59 -22.63 -11.06
N LYS A 250 5.50 -23.40 -9.96
CA LYS A 250 4.21 -23.78 -9.35
C LYS A 250 3.49 -22.55 -8.80
N ILE A 251 4.22 -21.69 -8.07
CA ILE A 251 3.67 -20.45 -7.51
C ILE A 251 3.27 -19.49 -8.62
N LEU A 252 4.14 -19.28 -9.61
CA LEU A 252 3.85 -18.38 -10.73
C LEU A 252 2.61 -18.83 -11.53
N LYS A 253 2.47 -20.14 -11.76
CA LYS A 253 1.29 -20.72 -12.39
C LYS A 253 0.04 -20.47 -11.56
N HIS A 254 0.09 -20.72 -10.25
CA HIS A 254 -1.03 -20.47 -9.33
C HIS A 254 -1.47 -19.00 -9.36
N ILE A 255 -0.52 -18.06 -9.31
CA ILE A 255 -0.82 -16.62 -9.41
C ILE A 255 -1.56 -16.30 -10.73
N LYS A 256 -1.09 -16.83 -11.87
CA LYS A 256 -1.76 -16.61 -13.17
C LYS A 256 -3.12 -17.29 -13.28
N GLU A 257 -3.31 -18.46 -12.67
CA GLU A 257 -4.61 -19.13 -12.65
C GLU A 257 -5.67 -18.29 -11.91
N LYS A 258 -5.27 -17.61 -10.82
CA LYS A 258 -6.16 -16.73 -10.05
C LYS A 258 -6.31 -15.34 -10.65
N LEU A 259 -5.25 -14.82 -11.27
CA LEU A 259 -5.19 -13.49 -11.87
C LEU A 259 -4.70 -13.59 -13.32
N PRO A 260 -5.54 -14.05 -14.28
CA PRO A 260 -5.10 -14.36 -15.64
C PRO A 260 -4.65 -13.13 -16.44
N ASN A 261 -5.17 -11.95 -16.12
CA ASN A 261 -4.92 -10.72 -16.89
C ASN A 261 -3.87 -9.78 -16.27
N VAL A 262 -3.17 -10.22 -15.23
CA VAL A 262 -2.14 -9.41 -14.55
C VAL A 262 -0.75 -9.89 -14.94
N TYR A 263 0.20 -8.96 -15.02
CA TYR A 263 1.61 -9.30 -15.20
C TYR A 263 2.26 -9.68 -13.87
N ILE A 264 3.27 -10.53 -13.89
CA ILE A 264 4.12 -10.85 -12.74
C ILE A 264 5.51 -10.30 -13.01
N CYS A 265 6.05 -9.54 -12.05
CA CYS A 265 7.36 -8.92 -12.13
C CYS A 265 8.22 -9.26 -10.92
N ASN A 266 9.54 -9.15 -11.08
CA ASN A 266 10.50 -9.49 -10.04
C ASN A 266 11.17 -8.24 -9.41
N LEU A 267 12.11 -8.46 -8.48
CA LEU A 267 12.80 -7.38 -7.79
C LEU A 267 13.71 -6.52 -8.68
N ASP A 268 14.04 -6.98 -9.90
CA ASP A 268 14.75 -6.17 -10.90
C ASP A 268 13.81 -5.25 -11.68
N GLY A 269 12.53 -5.23 -11.32
CA GLY A 269 11.47 -4.49 -12.01
C GLY A 269 11.14 -5.05 -13.39
N LYS A 270 11.51 -6.29 -13.70
CA LYS A 270 11.24 -6.93 -14.99
C LYS A 270 10.02 -7.81 -14.93
N VAL A 271 9.21 -7.78 -15.98
CA VAL A 271 8.12 -8.75 -16.18
C VAL A 271 8.71 -10.11 -16.51
N ILE A 272 8.32 -11.11 -15.73
CA ILE A 272 8.78 -12.50 -15.87
C ILE A 272 7.67 -13.44 -16.35
N VAL A 273 6.41 -13.03 -16.18
CA VAL A 273 5.21 -13.69 -16.73
C VAL A 273 4.22 -12.60 -17.13
N ALA A 274 3.67 -12.67 -18.34
CA ALA A 274 2.66 -11.73 -18.84
C ALA A 274 1.27 -12.38 -18.84
#